data_AF-A0A4Y7XBB5-F1
#
_entry.id   AF-A0A4Y7XBB5-F1
#
_cell.length_a   1.000
_cell.length_b   1.000
_cell.length_c   1.000
_cell.angle_alpha   90.00
_cell.angle_beta   90.00
_cell.angle_gamma   90.00
#
_symmetry.space_group_name_H-M   'P 1'
#
loop_
_entity.id
_entity.type
_entity.pdbx_description
1 polymer ?
#
loop_
_entity_poly.entity_id
_entity_poly.type
_entity_poly.pdbx_seq_one_letter_code
_entity_poly.pdbx_strand_id
1 'polypeptide(L)'
;MTLPTYNQLMLPLMKLLAEQKKPIKLSEATQILSDRSGLTSEELSLMLPSGTKTVFYDRVGWAKTYLVKAALIQQPKRGFCELSPVGHSIDLSQLSAINNEYLMQFESFAQYKSGDLSINNQNLKPDSNSPNFSLLEETRTPEEMLQDNAELLKRTIKSDLLKLIKENSPAFFERLVVDLLVAMGYGGSHQDAAQAIGKTNDGGIDGIISEDRLGLDKIYIQAKRWENTIGRPDIQQFKGALADQVAKKGVFITTSSFSKEAIESAKKSGIVLIDGDRLTSLMIEFGLGVTIERSFHVYRIDSDRFEESI
;
A
#
# COMPACT_ATOMS: atom_id res chain seq x y z
N MET A 1 -19.83 2.43 8.56
CA MET A 1 -20.06 1.07 8.01
C MET A 1 -18.93 0.77 7.03
N THR A 2 -18.47 -0.47 6.89
CA THR A 2 -17.40 -0.75 5.90
C THR A 2 -17.90 -0.49 4.48
N LEU A 3 -17.04 0.09 3.62
CA LEU A 3 -17.37 0.29 2.20
C LEU A 3 -17.83 -1.04 1.56
N PRO A 4 -18.93 -1.03 0.78
CA PRO A 4 -19.39 -2.23 0.11
C PRO A 4 -18.36 -2.70 -0.91
N THR A 5 -18.29 -4.00 -1.09
CA THR A 5 -17.42 -4.65 -2.08
C THR A 5 -18.02 -4.54 -3.48
N TYR A 6 -17.22 -4.77 -4.54
CA TYR A 6 -17.72 -4.59 -5.91
C TYR A 6 -18.89 -5.57 -6.22
N ASN A 7 -18.88 -6.79 -5.69
CA ASN A 7 -19.97 -7.76 -5.84
C ASN A 7 -21.24 -7.31 -5.11
N GLN A 8 -21.13 -6.75 -3.89
CA GLN A 8 -22.27 -6.17 -3.17
C GLN A 8 -22.92 -5.00 -3.90
N LEU A 9 -22.17 -4.30 -4.76
CA LEU A 9 -22.67 -3.19 -5.57
C LEU A 9 -23.34 -3.62 -6.89
N MET A 10 -23.21 -4.88 -7.32
CA MET A 10 -23.79 -5.34 -8.59
C MET A 10 -25.32 -5.28 -8.59
N LEU A 11 -25.97 -5.86 -7.58
CA LEU A 11 -27.43 -5.84 -7.48
C LEU A 11 -28.00 -4.42 -7.29
N PRO A 12 -27.46 -3.58 -6.38
CA PRO A 12 -27.86 -2.17 -6.28
C PRO A 12 -27.71 -1.42 -7.61
N LEU A 13 -26.63 -1.64 -8.36
CA LEU A 13 -26.43 -1.03 -9.66
C LEU A 13 -27.47 -1.50 -10.68
N MET A 14 -27.77 -2.80 -10.74
CA MET A 14 -28.83 -3.31 -11.63
C MET A 14 -30.21 -2.74 -11.27
N LYS A 15 -30.56 -2.69 -9.98
CA LYS A 15 -31.82 -2.09 -9.52
C LYS A 15 -31.91 -0.61 -9.89
N LEU A 16 -30.82 0.14 -9.68
CA LEU A 16 -30.76 1.53 -10.09
C LEU A 16 -30.98 1.68 -11.60
N LEU A 17 -30.35 0.85 -12.44
CA LEU A 17 -30.51 0.92 -13.89
C LEU A 17 -31.90 0.49 -14.36
N ALA A 18 -32.57 -0.43 -13.65
CA ALA A 18 -33.96 -0.81 -13.92
C ALA A 18 -34.95 0.36 -13.70
N GLU A 19 -34.63 1.28 -12.79
CA GLU A 19 -35.42 2.48 -12.54
C GLU A 19 -35.23 3.56 -13.62
N GLN A 20 -34.11 3.51 -14.36
CA GLN A 20 -33.79 4.52 -15.36
C GLN A 20 -34.50 4.25 -16.69
N LYS A 21 -35.05 5.31 -17.28
CA LYS A 21 -35.65 5.26 -18.63
C LYS A 21 -34.66 5.54 -19.75
N LYS A 22 -33.44 5.97 -19.40
CA LYS A 22 -32.38 6.39 -20.33
C LYS A 22 -31.02 5.90 -19.82
N PRO A 23 -30.03 5.74 -20.71
CA PRO A 23 -28.66 5.48 -20.28
C PRO A 23 -28.16 6.59 -19.37
N ILE A 24 -27.51 6.21 -18.26
CA ILE A 24 -26.92 7.16 -17.30
C ILE A 24 -25.40 7.04 -17.27
N LYS A 25 -24.70 8.09 -16.83
CA LYS A 25 -23.25 8.04 -16.65
C LYS A 25 -22.87 7.21 -15.44
N LEU A 26 -21.71 6.56 -15.47
CA LEU A 26 -21.18 5.85 -14.29
C LEU A 26 -20.98 6.78 -13.09
N SER A 27 -20.57 8.04 -13.31
CA SER A 27 -20.43 9.04 -12.24
C SER A 27 -21.76 9.38 -11.58
N GLU A 28 -22.83 9.49 -12.37
CA GLU A 28 -24.19 9.73 -11.89
C GLU A 28 -24.72 8.50 -11.13
N ALA A 29 -24.52 7.30 -11.68
CA ALA A 29 -24.85 6.05 -10.99
C ALA A 29 -24.14 5.94 -9.64
N THR A 30 -22.85 6.29 -9.60
CA THR A 30 -22.05 6.28 -8.37
C THR A 30 -22.60 7.26 -7.34
N GLN A 31 -22.96 8.49 -7.75
CA GLN A 31 -23.55 9.47 -6.85
C GLN A 31 -24.89 9.00 -6.27
N ILE A 32 -25.78 8.45 -7.10
CA ILE A 32 -27.06 7.95 -6.63
C ILE A 32 -26.87 6.76 -5.68
N LEU A 33 -25.93 5.87 -5.97
CA LEU A 33 -25.61 4.74 -5.10
C LEU A 33 -24.98 5.21 -3.78
N SER A 34 -24.13 6.23 -3.78
CA SER A 34 -23.58 6.78 -2.54
C SER A 34 -24.68 7.39 -1.67
N ASP A 35 -25.61 8.14 -2.27
CA ASP A 35 -26.72 8.78 -1.55
C ASP A 35 -27.66 7.72 -0.92
N ARG A 36 -27.85 6.58 -1.59
CA ARG A 36 -28.67 5.45 -1.10
C ARG A 36 -27.96 4.54 -0.11
N SER A 37 -26.64 4.63 0.00
CA SER A 37 -25.82 3.68 0.79
C SER A 37 -25.80 3.96 2.29
N GLY A 38 -26.11 5.19 2.72
CA GLY A 38 -25.96 5.63 4.11
C GLY A 38 -24.50 5.72 4.60
N LEU A 39 -23.53 5.73 3.68
CA LEU A 39 -22.11 5.89 4.00
C LEU A 39 -21.77 7.32 4.42
N THR A 40 -20.74 7.45 5.25
CA THR A 40 -20.24 8.76 5.69
C THR A 40 -19.37 9.42 4.63
N SER A 41 -19.21 10.75 4.72
CA SER A 41 -18.31 11.50 3.83
C SER A 41 -16.86 11.03 3.93
N GLU A 42 -16.42 10.62 5.12
CA GLU A 42 -15.07 10.07 5.32
C GLU A 42 -14.88 8.77 4.53
N GLU A 43 -15.82 7.84 4.64
CA GLU A 43 -15.80 6.56 3.90
C GLU A 43 -15.83 6.77 2.39
N LEU A 44 -16.67 7.68 1.88
CA LEU A 44 -16.77 7.99 0.45
C LEU A 44 -15.55 8.72 -0.11
N SER A 45 -14.79 9.42 0.76
CA SER A 45 -13.58 10.14 0.40
C SER A 45 -12.32 9.26 0.34
N LEU A 46 -12.41 7.99 0.75
CA LEU A 46 -11.29 7.05 0.69
C LEU A 46 -10.80 6.90 -0.76
N MET A 47 -9.54 7.28 -1.00
CA MET A 47 -8.88 7.20 -2.30
C MET A 47 -8.15 5.88 -2.48
N LEU A 48 -8.06 5.41 -3.73
CA LEU A 48 -7.08 4.40 -4.09
C LEU A 48 -5.66 4.96 -3.88
N PRO A 49 -4.65 4.11 -3.62
CA PRO A 49 -3.25 4.53 -3.50
C PRO A 49 -2.72 5.29 -4.73
N SER A 50 -3.28 5.00 -5.91
CA SER A 50 -2.98 5.75 -7.15
C SER A 50 -3.42 7.22 -7.08
N GLY A 51 -4.28 7.59 -6.14
CA GLY A 51 -4.81 8.94 -5.95
C GLY A 51 -5.80 9.39 -7.03
N THR A 52 -6.13 8.53 -8.00
CA THR A 52 -6.89 8.92 -9.19
C THR A 52 -8.41 8.83 -9.01
N LYS A 53 -8.89 7.96 -8.12
CA LYS A 53 -10.32 7.69 -7.90
C LYS A 53 -10.57 7.31 -6.44
N THR A 54 -11.80 7.49 -5.99
CA THR A 54 -12.25 6.92 -4.72
C THR A 54 -12.44 5.42 -4.84
N VAL A 55 -12.21 4.70 -3.74
CA VAL A 55 -12.42 3.26 -3.64
C VAL A 55 -13.86 2.90 -4.02
N PHE A 56 -14.84 3.68 -3.57
CA PHE A 56 -16.24 3.46 -3.89
C PHE A 56 -16.52 3.58 -5.40
N TYR A 57 -16.03 4.64 -6.05
CA TYR A 57 -16.18 4.80 -7.50
C TYR A 57 -15.54 3.65 -8.27
N ASP A 58 -14.34 3.21 -7.87
CA ASP A 58 -13.65 2.09 -8.52
C ASP A 58 -14.46 0.80 -8.41
N ARG A 59 -14.97 0.48 -7.21
CA ARG A 59 -15.79 -0.72 -6.99
C ARG A 59 -17.11 -0.68 -7.76
N VAL A 60 -17.78 0.47 -7.89
CA VAL A 60 -18.95 0.62 -8.78
C VAL A 60 -18.54 0.39 -10.25
N GLY A 61 -17.37 0.89 -10.65
CA GLY A 61 -16.80 0.65 -11.97
C GLY A 61 -16.53 -0.83 -12.27
N TRP A 62 -16.04 -1.59 -11.30
CA TRP A 62 -15.83 -3.03 -11.42
C TRP A 62 -17.14 -3.82 -11.42
N ALA A 63 -18.11 -3.44 -10.59
CA ALA A 63 -19.46 -3.98 -10.63
C ALA A 63 -20.06 -3.84 -12.04
N LYS A 64 -19.99 -2.63 -12.62
CA LYS A 64 -20.40 -2.37 -14.01
C LYS A 64 -19.63 -3.25 -15.00
N THR A 65 -18.30 -3.33 -14.87
CA THR A 65 -17.45 -4.08 -15.80
C THR A 65 -17.86 -5.55 -15.86
N TYR A 66 -18.06 -6.20 -14.72
CA TYR A 66 -18.45 -7.61 -14.66
C TYR A 66 -19.87 -7.85 -15.19
N LEU A 67 -20.80 -6.96 -14.87
CA LEU A 67 -22.17 -7.02 -15.42
C LEU A 67 -22.19 -6.84 -16.95
N VAL A 68 -21.30 -6.01 -17.51
CA VAL A 68 -21.12 -5.90 -18.96
C VAL A 68 -20.53 -7.18 -19.57
N LYS A 69 -19.53 -7.79 -18.91
CA LYS A 69 -18.97 -9.08 -19.35
C LYS A 69 -19.97 -10.23 -19.26
N ALA A 70 -20.94 -10.15 -18.35
CA ALA A 70 -22.09 -11.05 -18.27
C ALA A 70 -23.26 -10.70 -19.21
N ALA A 71 -23.09 -9.68 -20.06
CA ALA A 71 -24.12 -9.20 -20.98
C ALA A 71 -25.43 -8.75 -20.30
N LEU A 72 -25.40 -8.42 -19.01
CA LEU A 72 -26.56 -7.90 -18.25
C LEU A 72 -26.71 -6.39 -18.36
N ILE A 73 -25.60 -5.69 -18.58
CA ILE A 73 -25.55 -4.25 -18.83
C ILE A 73 -24.91 -4.03 -20.20
N GLN A 74 -25.37 -3.03 -20.92
CA GLN A 74 -24.74 -2.56 -22.15
C GLN A 74 -24.28 -1.10 -22.03
N GLN A 75 -23.37 -0.71 -22.92
CA GLN A 75 -22.77 0.63 -22.97
C GLN A 75 -23.11 1.27 -24.33
N PRO A 76 -24.25 1.96 -24.45
CA PRO A 76 -24.69 2.51 -25.74
C PRO A 76 -23.77 3.62 -26.25
N LYS A 77 -23.12 4.33 -25.32
CA LYS A 77 -22.06 5.32 -25.60
C LYS A 77 -21.05 5.32 -24.47
N ARG A 78 -19.86 5.85 -24.75
CA ARG A 78 -18.74 5.85 -23.79
C ARG A 78 -19.13 6.50 -22.46
N GLY A 79 -18.85 5.80 -21.36
CA GLY A 79 -19.13 6.28 -20.01
C GLY A 79 -20.59 6.15 -19.55
N PHE A 80 -21.49 5.72 -20.43
CA PHE A 80 -22.90 5.46 -20.11
C PHE A 80 -23.17 3.97 -19.98
N CYS A 81 -24.14 3.62 -19.14
CA CYS A 81 -24.64 2.26 -19.00
C CYS A 81 -26.16 2.23 -18.84
N GLU A 82 -26.75 1.15 -19.32
CA GLU A 82 -28.16 0.78 -19.18
C GLU A 82 -28.29 -0.74 -19.12
N LEU A 83 -29.44 -1.25 -18.68
CA LEU A 83 -29.71 -2.69 -18.73
C LEU A 83 -29.78 -3.17 -20.19
N SER A 84 -29.24 -4.36 -20.43
CA SER A 84 -29.43 -5.06 -21.70
C SER A 84 -30.83 -5.71 -21.76
N PRO A 85 -31.27 -6.22 -22.93
CA PRO A 85 -32.49 -7.03 -23.01
C PRO A 85 -32.48 -8.23 -22.05
N VAL A 86 -31.32 -8.88 -21.87
CA VAL A 86 -31.15 -9.97 -20.90
C VAL A 86 -31.28 -9.44 -19.47
N GLY A 87 -30.63 -8.31 -19.16
CA GLY A 87 -30.73 -7.67 -17.84
C GLY A 87 -32.17 -7.31 -17.45
N HIS A 88 -32.99 -6.84 -18.41
CA HIS A 88 -34.40 -6.55 -18.20
C HIS A 88 -35.28 -7.79 -17.99
N SER A 89 -34.85 -8.96 -18.47
CA SER A 89 -35.60 -10.21 -18.29
C SER A 89 -35.46 -10.82 -16.89
N ILE A 90 -34.52 -10.32 -16.08
CA ILE A 90 -34.25 -10.82 -14.73
C ILE A 90 -35.17 -10.13 -13.73
N ASP A 91 -35.86 -10.93 -12.90
CA ASP A 91 -36.61 -10.41 -11.76
C ASP A 91 -35.68 -10.05 -10.60
N LEU A 92 -35.27 -8.78 -10.55
CA LEU A 92 -34.39 -8.24 -9.52
C LEU A 92 -35.04 -8.17 -8.12
N SER A 93 -36.37 -8.34 -8.01
CA SER A 93 -37.08 -8.26 -6.72
C SER A 93 -36.89 -9.51 -5.87
N GLN A 94 -36.68 -10.66 -6.51
CA GLN A 94 -36.48 -11.96 -5.85
C GLN A 94 -35.02 -12.23 -5.47
N LEU A 95 -34.09 -11.40 -5.95
CA LEU A 95 -32.66 -11.58 -5.71
C LEU A 95 -32.20 -10.86 -4.44
N SER A 96 -31.48 -11.58 -3.58
CA SER A 96 -30.78 -11.03 -2.42
C SER A 96 -29.39 -10.51 -2.76
N ALA A 97 -28.71 -11.08 -3.76
CA ALA A 97 -27.40 -10.66 -4.24
C ALA A 97 -27.19 -11.04 -5.71
N ILE A 98 -26.27 -10.32 -6.37
CA ILE A 98 -25.64 -10.72 -7.64
C ILE A 98 -24.14 -10.72 -7.37
N ASN A 99 -23.51 -11.89 -7.45
CA ASN A 99 -22.09 -12.11 -7.21
C ASN A 99 -21.44 -12.84 -8.39
N ASN A 100 -20.14 -13.09 -8.32
CA ASN A 100 -19.43 -13.80 -9.39
C ASN A 100 -20.06 -15.19 -9.66
N GLU A 101 -20.46 -15.92 -8.63
CA GLU A 101 -21.15 -17.21 -8.75
C GLU A 101 -22.44 -17.11 -9.58
N TYR A 102 -23.29 -16.13 -9.29
CA TYR A 102 -24.47 -15.84 -10.10
C TYR A 102 -24.09 -15.47 -11.53
N LEU A 103 -23.02 -14.68 -11.74
CA LEU A 103 -22.60 -14.30 -13.09
C LEU A 103 -22.02 -15.47 -13.90
N MET A 104 -21.48 -16.51 -13.26
CA MET A 104 -20.94 -17.69 -13.96
C MET A 104 -21.99 -18.49 -14.75
N GLN A 105 -23.29 -18.27 -14.49
CA GLN A 105 -24.35 -18.87 -15.30
C GLN A 105 -24.44 -18.28 -16.72
N PHE A 106 -23.86 -17.09 -16.95
CA PHE A 106 -23.86 -16.45 -18.27
C PHE A 106 -22.60 -16.84 -19.04
N GLU A 107 -22.79 -17.44 -20.22
CA GLU A 107 -21.69 -17.97 -21.03
C GLU A 107 -20.60 -16.93 -21.31
N SER A 108 -20.97 -15.69 -21.62
CA SER A 108 -20.01 -14.61 -21.90
C SER A 108 -19.13 -14.27 -20.70
N PHE A 109 -19.67 -14.36 -19.47
CA PHE A 109 -18.91 -14.15 -18.24
C PHE A 109 -18.01 -15.34 -17.92
N ALA A 110 -18.54 -16.56 -18.07
CA ALA A 110 -17.78 -17.79 -17.89
C ALA A 110 -16.58 -17.84 -18.84
N GLN A 111 -16.74 -17.47 -20.12
CA GLN A 111 -15.65 -17.37 -21.09
C GLN A 111 -14.63 -16.29 -20.69
N TYR A 112 -15.07 -15.11 -20.24
CA TYR A 112 -14.19 -14.06 -19.75
C TYR A 112 -13.31 -14.52 -18.58
N LYS A 113 -13.89 -15.24 -17.60
CA LYS A 113 -13.14 -15.79 -16.45
C LYS A 113 -12.30 -17.02 -16.79
N SER A 114 -12.75 -17.86 -17.72
CA SER A 114 -12.01 -19.04 -18.18
C SER A 114 -10.81 -18.69 -19.06
N GLY A 115 -10.93 -17.62 -19.87
CA GLY A 115 -9.80 -17.05 -20.60
C GLY A 115 -8.69 -16.58 -19.64
N ASP A 116 -9.07 -16.05 -18.49
CA ASP A 116 -8.18 -15.68 -17.37
C ASP A 116 -7.48 -16.91 -16.76
N LEU A 117 -8.20 -18.02 -16.57
CA LEU A 117 -7.67 -19.28 -16.01
C LEU A 117 -6.81 -20.10 -17.01
N SER A 118 -7.07 -19.98 -18.31
CA SER A 118 -6.37 -20.75 -19.35
C SER A 118 -4.90 -20.34 -19.54
N ILE A 119 -4.51 -19.16 -19.06
CA ILE A 119 -3.11 -18.70 -19.04
C ILE A 119 -2.33 -19.29 -17.85
N ASN A 120 -3.01 -19.72 -16.78
CA ASN A 120 -2.36 -20.12 -15.52
C ASN A 120 -2.29 -21.64 -15.24
N ASN A 121 -2.90 -22.50 -16.07
CA ASN A 121 -3.06 -23.93 -15.76
C ASN A 121 -2.54 -24.89 -16.84
N GLN A 122 -1.26 -24.77 -17.22
CA GLN A 122 -0.56 -25.91 -17.85
C GLN A 122 0.21 -26.79 -16.84
N ASN A 123 0.20 -26.52 -15.53
CA ASN A 123 1.04 -27.31 -14.60
C ASN A 123 0.51 -27.52 -13.16
N LEU A 124 -0.79 -27.52 -12.91
CA LEU A 124 -1.31 -27.96 -11.61
C LEU A 124 -2.54 -28.84 -11.79
N LYS A 125 -2.39 -30.13 -11.46
CA LYS A 125 -3.51 -31.04 -11.25
C LYS A 125 -4.37 -30.48 -10.11
N PRO A 126 -5.70 -30.45 -10.23
CA PRO A 126 -6.54 -30.00 -9.14
C PRO A 126 -6.54 -31.07 -8.03
N ASP A 127 -5.91 -30.75 -6.90
CA ASP A 127 -6.17 -31.45 -5.64
C ASP A 127 -7.52 -30.96 -5.11
N SER A 128 -8.48 -31.88 -5.02
CA SER A 128 -9.89 -31.63 -4.70
C SER A 128 -10.16 -31.24 -3.23
N ASN A 129 -9.20 -30.64 -2.52
CA ASN A 129 -9.27 -30.46 -1.06
C ASN A 129 -8.74 -29.12 -0.51
N SER A 130 -8.73 -28.04 -1.29
CA SER A 130 -8.56 -26.69 -0.73
C SER A 130 -9.91 -25.96 -0.62
N PRO A 131 -10.57 -25.98 0.56
CA PRO A 131 -11.67 -25.06 0.80
C PRO A 131 -11.08 -23.64 1.00
N ASN A 132 -11.73 -22.64 0.42
CA ASN A 132 -11.56 -21.19 0.67
C ASN A 132 -10.58 -20.33 -0.17
N PHE A 133 -10.07 -20.76 -1.33
CA PHE A 133 -9.33 -19.82 -2.20
C PHE A 133 -10.27 -18.90 -3.04
N SER A 134 -11.50 -19.36 -3.37
CA SER A 134 -12.45 -18.61 -4.21
C SER A 134 -13.08 -17.37 -3.54
N LEU A 135 -13.42 -17.44 -2.24
CA LEU A 135 -14.26 -16.41 -1.58
C LEU A 135 -13.52 -15.09 -1.26
N LEU A 136 -12.20 -15.13 -1.05
CA LEU A 136 -11.40 -13.92 -0.80
C LEU A 136 -11.10 -13.12 -2.07
N GLU A 137 -11.12 -13.78 -3.24
CA GLU A 137 -10.94 -13.12 -4.53
C GLU A 137 -12.17 -12.31 -4.99
N GLU A 138 -13.34 -12.53 -4.38
CA GLU A 138 -14.61 -11.98 -4.86
C GLU A 138 -15.00 -10.62 -4.29
N THR A 139 -14.19 -10.07 -3.38
CA THR A 139 -14.53 -8.82 -2.67
C THR A 139 -13.66 -7.63 -3.04
N ARG A 140 -12.48 -7.88 -3.62
CA ARG A 140 -11.47 -6.87 -3.96
C ARG A 140 -11.38 -6.67 -5.46
N THR A 141 -11.14 -5.45 -5.88
CA THR A 141 -10.84 -5.17 -7.29
C THR A 141 -9.42 -5.63 -7.63
N PRO A 142 -9.10 -5.94 -8.90
CA PRO A 142 -7.73 -6.26 -9.30
C PRO A 142 -6.69 -5.22 -8.91
N GLU A 143 -7.02 -3.92 -8.87
CA GLU A 143 -6.11 -2.87 -8.39
C GLU A 143 -5.86 -2.99 -6.87
N GLU A 144 -6.90 -3.24 -6.08
CA GLU A 144 -6.77 -3.53 -4.64
C GLU A 144 -5.93 -4.80 -4.40
N MET A 145 -6.14 -5.85 -5.18
CA MET A 145 -5.34 -7.08 -5.08
C MET A 145 -3.87 -6.85 -5.39
N LEU A 146 -3.55 -6.10 -6.46
CA LEU A 146 -2.17 -5.76 -6.79
C LEU A 146 -1.52 -4.97 -5.66
N GLN A 147 -2.24 -4.00 -5.09
CA GLN A 147 -1.77 -3.21 -3.95
C GLN A 147 -1.46 -4.10 -2.73
N ASP A 148 -2.42 -4.93 -2.32
CA ASP A 148 -2.26 -5.79 -1.15
C ASP A 148 -1.07 -6.74 -1.31
N ASN A 149 -0.88 -7.30 -2.50
CA ASN A 149 0.25 -8.17 -2.81
C ASN A 149 1.58 -7.39 -2.83
N ALA A 150 1.59 -6.15 -3.34
CA ALA A 150 2.78 -5.30 -3.30
C ALA A 150 3.18 -4.95 -1.86
N GLU A 151 2.20 -4.63 -1.00
CA GLU A 151 2.44 -4.39 0.42
C GLU A 151 2.92 -5.65 1.14
N LEU A 152 2.33 -6.80 0.84
CA LEU A 152 2.76 -8.09 1.38
C LEU A 152 4.21 -8.36 1.01
N LEU A 153 4.57 -8.22 -0.28
CA LEU A 153 5.94 -8.40 -0.75
C LEU A 153 6.90 -7.44 -0.03
N LYS A 154 6.52 -6.16 0.10
CA LYS A 154 7.32 -5.17 0.84
C LYS A 154 7.51 -5.57 2.30
N ARG A 155 6.48 -6.05 2.99
CA ARG A 155 6.57 -6.54 4.39
C ARG A 155 7.49 -7.75 4.51
N THR A 156 7.42 -8.69 3.58
CA THR A 156 8.32 -9.84 3.52
C THR A 156 9.78 -9.39 3.36
N ILE A 157 10.05 -8.52 2.38
CA ILE A 157 11.39 -7.96 2.16
C ILE A 157 11.91 -7.24 3.40
N LYS A 158 11.09 -6.41 4.06
CA LYS A 158 11.48 -5.76 5.32
C LYS A 158 11.88 -6.77 6.39
N SER A 159 11.09 -7.83 6.57
CA SER A 159 11.38 -8.89 7.54
C SER A 159 12.70 -9.61 7.23
N ASP A 160 12.92 -9.94 5.96
CA ASP A 160 14.14 -10.61 5.51
C ASP A 160 15.37 -9.71 5.67
N LEU A 161 15.26 -8.43 5.29
CA LEU A 161 16.31 -7.43 5.52
C LEU A 161 16.66 -7.32 7.01
N LEU A 162 15.67 -7.18 7.88
CA LEU A 162 15.90 -7.04 9.31
C LEU A 162 16.62 -8.26 9.89
N LYS A 163 16.26 -9.47 9.43
CA LYS A 163 16.93 -10.71 9.82
C LYS A 163 18.39 -10.72 9.39
N LEU A 164 18.68 -10.38 8.13
CA LEU A 164 20.05 -10.29 7.62
C LEU A 164 20.89 -9.28 8.41
N ILE A 165 20.33 -8.13 8.76
CA ILE A 165 21.02 -7.11 9.57
C ILE A 165 21.36 -7.67 10.96
N LYS A 166 20.42 -8.38 11.60
CA LYS A 166 20.60 -8.97 12.92
C LYS A 166 21.64 -10.09 12.94
N GLU A 167 21.78 -10.86 11.86
CA GLU A 167 22.78 -11.93 11.73
C GLU A 167 24.22 -11.40 11.57
N ASN A 168 24.38 -10.13 11.18
CA ASN A 168 25.68 -9.51 11.01
C ASN A 168 26.25 -8.91 12.32
N SER A 169 27.52 -8.49 12.26
CA SER A 169 28.24 -7.91 13.41
C SER A 169 27.72 -6.51 13.81
N PRO A 170 27.90 -6.07 15.07
CA PRO A 170 27.57 -4.70 15.49
C PRO A 170 28.24 -3.61 14.64
N ALA A 171 29.53 -3.78 14.32
CA ALA A 171 30.26 -2.83 13.47
C ALA A 171 29.71 -2.76 12.04
N PHE A 172 29.17 -3.86 11.51
CA PHE A 172 28.45 -3.83 10.24
C PHE A 172 27.16 -2.99 10.34
N PHE A 173 26.41 -3.14 11.43
CA PHE A 173 25.18 -2.37 11.63
C PHE A 173 25.45 -0.86 11.76
N GLU A 174 26.49 -0.47 12.50
CA GLU A 174 26.92 0.94 12.59
C GLU A 174 27.24 1.53 11.22
N ARG A 175 27.98 0.79 10.39
CA ARG A 175 28.29 1.21 9.01
C ARG A 175 27.04 1.32 8.16
N LEU A 176 26.16 0.31 8.21
CA LEU A 176 24.90 0.30 7.45
C LEU A 176 24.03 1.51 7.79
N VAL A 177 23.98 1.88 9.07
CA VAL A 177 23.26 3.06 9.55
C VAL A 177 23.82 4.35 8.94
N VAL A 178 25.15 4.48 8.91
CA VAL A 178 25.80 5.63 8.27
C VAL A 178 25.52 5.64 6.77
N ASP A 179 25.67 4.50 6.09
CA ASP A 179 25.39 4.35 4.66
C ASP A 179 23.96 4.75 4.32
N LEU A 180 22.99 4.43 5.18
CA LEU A 180 21.60 4.85 5.02
C LEU A 180 21.46 6.36 5.10
N LEU A 181 22.04 6.99 6.12
CA LEU A 181 21.96 8.45 6.26
C LEU A 181 22.62 9.16 5.07
N VAL A 182 23.70 8.60 4.54
CA VAL A 182 24.35 9.11 3.32
C VAL A 182 23.45 8.96 2.10
N ALA A 183 22.81 7.80 1.93
CA ALA A 183 21.84 7.57 0.85
C ALA A 183 20.63 8.52 0.93
N MET A 184 20.25 8.94 2.15
CA MET A 184 19.24 9.96 2.40
C MET A 184 19.72 11.40 2.11
N GLY A 185 21.01 11.60 1.83
CA GLY A 185 21.60 12.90 1.50
C GLY A 185 22.30 13.61 2.67
N TYR A 186 22.44 12.98 3.83
CA TYR A 186 23.24 13.51 4.95
C TYR A 186 24.75 13.27 4.70
N GLY A 187 25.60 14.04 5.38
CA GLY A 187 27.06 13.84 5.39
C GLY A 187 27.84 14.69 4.40
N GLY A 188 27.17 15.53 3.60
CA GLY A 188 27.84 16.52 2.78
C GLY A 188 28.68 15.94 1.64
N SER A 189 30.01 15.92 1.79
CA SER A 189 30.94 15.31 0.83
C SER A 189 31.17 13.83 1.16
N HIS A 190 31.42 12.99 0.16
CA HIS A 190 31.59 11.53 0.35
C HIS A 190 32.75 11.17 1.31
N GLN A 191 33.71 12.08 1.49
CA GLN A 191 34.85 11.90 2.39
C GLN A 191 34.50 12.18 3.86
N ASP A 192 33.57 13.10 4.14
CA ASP A 192 33.15 13.44 5.50
C ASP A 192 32.23 12.36 6.09
N ALA A 193 31.37 11.78 5.26
CA ALA A 193 30.53 10.63 5.60
C ALA A 193 31.34 9.40 6.06
N ALA A 194 32.46 9.10 5.38
CA ALA A 194 33.33 7.98 5.75
C ALA A 194 34.05 8.18 7.09
N GLN A 195 34.20 9.43 7.53
CA GLN A 195 34.79 9.79 8.83
C GLN A 195 33.78 9.73 9.99
N ALA A 196 32.50 9.47 9.73
CA ALA A 196 31.45 9.42 10.74
C ALA A 196 31.56 8.22 11.68
N ILE A 197 32.23 7.14 11.26
CA ILE A 197 32.29 5.86 11.99
C ILE A 197 33.44 5.88 13.01
N GLY A 198 33.15 5.61 14.27
CA GLY A 198 34.16 5.24 15.29
C GLY A 198 34.99 6.38 15.87
N LYS A 199 34.58 7.64 15.72
CA LYS A 199 35.33 8.79 16.27
C LYS A 199 35.06 9.11 17.75
N THR A 200 34.08 8.49 18.39
CA THR A 200 33.71 8.81 19.78
C THR A 200 33.39 7.55 20.56
N ASN A 201 34.34 7.04 21.35
CA ASN A 201 34.09 6.00 22.36
C ASN A 201 33.49 6.60 23.65
N ASP A 202 32.61 7.60 23.51
CA ASP A 202 32.08 8.36 24.63
C ASP A 202 30.66 7.91 24.96
N GLY A 203 30.56 6.84 25.75
CA GLY A 203 29.37 6.51 26.56
C GLY A 203 28.01 6.27 25.87
N GLY A 204 27.91 6.40 24.55
CA GLY A 204 26.66 6.28 23.78
C GLY A 204 26.57 7.06 22.47
N ILE A 205 27.66 7.27 21.73
CA ILE A 205 27.62 7.87 20.38
C ILE A 205 28.44 6.99 19.45
N ASP A 206 27.80 6.39 18.46
CA ASP A 206 28.46 5.47 17.53
C ASP A 206 28.94 6.19 16.26
N GLY A 207 28.37 7.36 15.95
CA GLY A 207 28.83 8.19 14.85
C GLY A 207 28.33 9.62 14.83
N ILE A 208 28.93 10.44 13.96
CA ILE A 208 28.61 11.86 13.80
C ILE A 208 28.57 12.16 12.31
N ILE A 209 27.44 12.67 11.81
CA ILE A 209 27.25 13.03 10.41
C ILE A 209 26.81 14.49 10.28
N SER A 210 27.25 15.18 9.23
CA SER A 210 26.78 16.54 8.95
C SER A 210 25.37 16.54 8.37
N GLU A 211 24.53 17.48 8.79
CA GLU A 211 23.20 17.67 8.20
C GLU A 211 23.28 18.30 6.82
N ASP A 212 24.26 19.17 6.62
CA ASP A 212 24.46 19.97 5.42
C ASP A 212 25.85 19.78 4.82
N ARG A 213 26.03 20.26 3.58
CA ARG A 213 27.28 20.10 2.82
C ARG A 213 28.45 20.93 3.36
N LEU A 214 28.18 21.98 4.12
CA LEU A 214 29.19 22.84 4.73
C LEU A 214 29.62 22.34 6.11
N GLY A 215 28.90 21.36 6.68
CA GLY A 215 29.22 20.75 7.95
C GLY A 215 28.96 21.66 9.16
N LEU A 216 28.05 22.62 9.01
CA LEU A 216 27.72 23.59 10.06
C LEU A 216 26.91 22.93 11.17
N ASP A 217 25.94 22.11 10.79
CA ASP A 217 25.13 21.34 11.72
C ASP A 217 25.55 19.86 11.74
N LYS A 218 25.73 19.33 12.95
CA LYS A 218 26.10 17.92 13.18
C LYS A 218 24.92 17.17 13.80
N ILE A 219 24.71 15.97 13.29
CA ILE A 219 23.76 14.99 13.78
C ILE A 219 24.55 13.84 14.40
N TYR A 220 24.25 13.56 15.66
CA TYR A 220 24.88 12.49 16.41
C TYR A 220 24.03 11.22 16.30
N ILE A 221 24.69 10.08 16.14
CA ILE A 221 24.06 8.81 15.82
C ILE A 221 24.37 7.82 16.93
N GLN A 222 23.34 7.12 17.39
CA GLN A 222 23.45 5.89 18.17
C GLN A 222 22.74 4.77 17.41
N ALA A 223 23.46 3.70 17.13
CA ALA A 223 23.03 2.51 16.42
C ALA A 223 23.09 1.29 17.35
N LYS A 224 21.94 0.85 17.88
CA LYS A 224 21.86 -0.29 18.80
C LYS A 224 21.27 -1.53 18.12
N ARG A 225 22.11 -2.51 17.78
CA ARG A 225 21.65 -3.84 17.33
C ARG A 225 21.13 -4.63 18.52
N TRP A 226 19.81 -4.73 18.67
CA TRP A 226 19.15 -5.32 19.84
C TRP A 226 17.97 -6.21 19.43
N GLU A 227 17.64 -7.17 20.28
CA GLU A 227 16.41 -7.98 20.17
C GLU A 227 15.29 -7.39 21.03
N ASN A 228 15.60 -6.99 22.26
CA ASN A 228 14.61 -6.49 23.20
C ASN A 228 14.16 -5.06 22.87
N THR A 229 12.99 -4.69 23.38
CA THR A 229 12.49 -3.31 23.28
C THR A 229 13.44 -2.33 23.97
N ILE A 230 13.78 -1.24 23.30
CA ILE A 230 14.59 -0.14 23.84
C ILE A 230 13.73 0.70 24.80
N GLY A 231 14.25 0.91 26.01
CA GLY A 231 13.54 1.59 27.08
C GLY A 231 13.92 3.06 27.24
N ARG A 232 13.25 3.73 28.17
CA ARG A 232 13.59 5.10 28.58
C ARG A 232 15.06 5.29 29.02
N PRO A 233 15.69 4.35 29.76
CA PRO A 233 17.08 4.52 30.20
C PRO A 233 18.07 4.71 29.05
N ASP A 234 17.92 3.93 27.97
CA ASP A 234 18.78 4.05 26.78
C ASP A 234 18.69 5.44 26.14
N ILE A 235 17.46 5.95 26.01
CA ILE A 235 17.23 7.30 25.47
C ILE A 235 17.77 8.37 26.41
N GLN A 236 17.70 8.18 27.73
CA GLN A 236 18.27 9.11 28.71
C GLN A 236 19.79 9.13 28.67
N GLN A 237 20.42 7.96 28.52
CA GLN A 237 21.87 7.85 28.35
C GLN A 237 22.31 8.61 27.09
N PHE A 238 21.62 8.39 25.96
CA PHE A 238 21.93 9.09 24.72
C PHE A 238 21.75 10.61 24.85
N LYS A 239 20.70 11.08 25.54
CA LYS A 239 20.54 12.52 25.84
C LYS A 239 21.69 13.09 26.65
N GLY A 240 22.22 12.33 27.62
CA GLY A 240 23.40 12.72 28.39
C GLY A 240 24.60 12.96 27.47
N ALA A 241 24.89 11.96 26.62
CA ALA A 241 25.98 12.06 25.65
C ALA A 241 25.81 13.24 24.67
N LEU A 242 24.58 13.53 24.22
CA LEU A 242 24.30 14.72 23.41
C LEU A 242 24.58 16.03 24.16
N ALA A 243 24.21 16.10 25.44
CA ALA A 243 24.44 17.28 26.26
C ALA A 243 25.93 17.55 26.48
N ASP A 244 26.72 16.49 26.70
CA ASP A 244 28.18 16.57 26.86
C ASP A 244 28.86 17.12 25.60
N GLN A 245 28.30 16.82 24.43
CA GLN A 245 28.78 17.31 23.13
C GLN A 245 28.12 18.63 22.68
N VAL A 246 27.29 19.26 23.53
CA VAL A 246 26.51 20.48 23.23
C VAL A 246 25.67 20.32 21.94
N ALA A 247 25.24 19.10 21.67
CA ALA A 247 24.52 18.71 20.48
C ALA A 247 23.02 18.96 20.64
N LYS A 248 22.38 19.46 19.58
CA LYS A 248 20.93 19.72 19.56
C LYS A 248 20.12 18.65 18.82
N LYS A 249 20.77 17.86 17.98
CA LYS A 249 20.13 16.90 17.06
C LYS A 249 20.79 15.54 17.20
N GLY A 250 19.97 14.51 17.37
CA GLY A 250 20.44 13.13 17.42
C GLY A 250 19.48 12.17 16.75
N VAL A 251 19.99 11.06 16.25
CA VAL A 251 19.21 9.96 15.69
C VAL A 251 19.58 8.69 16.44
N PHE A 252 18.57 8.05 17.03
CA PHE A 252 18.71 6.75 17.67
C PHE A 252 18.08 5.69 16.78
N ILE A 253 18.88 4.73 16.35
CA ILE A 253 18.53 3.69 15.39
C ILE A 253 18.68 2.32 16.05
N THR A 254 17.69 1.45 15.89
CA THR A 254 17.71 0.10 16.48
C THR A 254 17.10 -0.92 15.54
N THR A 255 17.54 -2.18 15.66
CA THR A 255 16.92 -3.33 14.98
C THR A 255 15.67 -3.86 15.70
N SER A 256 15.31 -3.29 16.86
CA SER A 256 14.12 -3.65 17.64
C SER A 256 13.10 -2.50 17.62
N SER A 257 12.23 -2.45 18.63
CA SER A 257 11.19 -1.44 18.82
C SER A 257 11.50 -0.55 20.04
N PHE A 258 10.83 0.59 20.14
CA PHE A 258 10.90 1.48 21.31
C PHE A 258 9.68 1.32 22.22
N SER A 259 9.89 1.42 23.53
CA SER A 259 8.78 1.51 24.49
C SER A 259 8.05 2.85 24.38
N LYS A 260 6.80 2.93 24.87
CA LYS A 260 6.04 4.19 24.86
C LYS A 260 6.78 5.30 25.63
N GLU A 261 7.40 4.94 26.75
CA GLU A 261 8.18 5.84 27.61
C GLU A 261 9.47 6.30 26.92
N ALA A 262 10.09 5.45 26.10
CA ALA A 262 11.25 5.83 25.29
C ALA A 262 10.86 6.87 24.22
N ILE A 263 9.74 6.66 23.53
CA ILE A 263 9.21 7.59 22.53
C ILE A 263 8.85 8.95 23.17
N GLU A 264 8.16 8.93 24.31
CA GLU A 264 7.82 10.15 25.05
C GLU A 264 9.07 10.90 25.54
N SER A 265 10.10 10.17 25.94
CA SER A 265 11.39 10.75 26.29
C SER A 265 12.00 11.47 25.08
N ALA A 266 12.09 10.82 23.92
CA ALA A 266 12.75 11.40 22.74
C ALA A 266 12.08 12.69 22.22
N LYS A 267 10.74 12.77 22.25
CA LYS A 267 9.96 13.94 21.77
C LYS A 267 10.39 15.27 22.40
N LYS A 268 10.93 15.25 23.61
CA LYS A 268 11.32 16.47 24.36
C LYS A 268 12.77 16.91 24.14
N SER A 269 13.54 16.24 23.27
CA SER A 269 15.00 16.41 23.24
C SER A 269 15.64 16.42 21.86
N GLY A 270 14.88 16.67 20.79
CA GLY A 270 15.45 16.75 19.44
C GLY A 270 16.04 15.43 18.92
N ILE A 271 15.64 14.30 19.51
CA ILE A 271 16.08 12.97 19.11
C ILE A 271 15.02 12.35 18.19
N VAL A 272 15.46 11.92 17.00
CA VAL A 272 14.65 11.13 16.08
C VAL A 272 14.87 9.65 16.37
N LEU A 273 13.78 8.89 16.48
CA LEU A 273 13.81 7.44 16.68
C LEU A 273 13.53 6.71 15.36
N ILE A 274 14.36 5.72 15.04
CA ILE A 274 14.20 4.82 13.90
C ILE A 274 14.28 3.38 14.42
N ASP A 275 13.14 2.68 14.40
CA ASP A 275 13.04 1.28 14.79
C ASP A 275 13.29 0.35 13.59
N GLY A 276 13.23 -0.97 13.81
CA GLY A 276 13.50 -1.96 12.76
C GLY A 276 12.58 -1.85 11.53
N ASP A 277 11.29 -1.55 11.73
CA ASP A 277 10.36 -1.37 10.60
C ASP A 277 10.65 -0.08 9.82
N ARG A 278 10.91 1.03 10.53
CA ARG A 278 11.25 2.30 9.86
C ARG A 278 12.61 2.21 9.18
N LEU A 279 13.60 1.57 9.80
CA LEU A 279 14.93 1.33 9.22
C LEU A 279 14.80 0.60 7.88
N THR A 280 14.11 -0.53 7.86
CA THR A 280 13.94 -1.32 6.63
C THR A 280 13.06 -0.62 5.60
N SER A 281 12.09 0.20 6.03
CA SER A 281 11.34 1.09 5.13
C SER A 281 12.25 2.05 4.39
N LEU A 282 13.13 2.75 5.12
CA LEU A 282 14.08 3.72 4.57
C LEU A 282 15.11 3.02 3.67
N MET A 283 15.59 1.85 4.06
CA MET A 283 16.48 1.05 3.21
C MET A 283 15.84 0.74 1.85
N ILE A 284 14.57 0.34 1.82
CA ILE A 284 13.85 0.09 0.57
C ILE A 284 13.65 1.39 -0.22
N GLU A 285 13.27 2.48 0.45
CA GLU A 285 13.01 3.78 -0.17
C GLU A 285 14.27 4.37 -0.84
N PHE A 286 15.42 4.28 -0.19
CA PHE A 286 16.69 4.82 -0.67
C PHE A 286 17.56 3.78 -1.40
N GLY A 287 17.04 2.58 -1.67
CA GLY A 287 17.73 1.54 -2.44
C GLY A 287 18.96 0.94 -1.75
N LEU A 288 19.02 0.97 -0.42
CA LEU A 288 20.13 0.40 0.36
C LEU A 288 19.86 -1.08 0.68
N GLY A 289 20.71 -1.98 0.19
CA GLY A 289 20.56 -3.42 0.43
C GLY A 289 19.41 -4.07 -0.34
N VAL A 290 18.79 -3.35 -1.28
CA VAL A 290 17.76 -3.88 -2.18
C VAL A 290 18.01 -3.41 -3.61
N THR A 291 17.49 -4.17 -4.57
CA THR A 291 17.54 -3.84 -6.00
C THR A 291 16.19 -4.09 -6.64
N ILE A 292 15.80 -3.26 -7.60
CA ILE A 292 14.60 -3.47 -8.39
C ILE A 292 14.86 -4.66 -9.33
N GLU A 293 14.22 -5.80 -9.07
CA GLU A 293 14.33 -6.98 -9.95
C GLU A 293 13.50 -6.79 -11.23
N ARG A 294 12.25 -6.30 -11.10
CA ARG A 294 11.30 -6.10 -12.23
C ARG A 294 10.34 -4.95 -11.93
N SER A 295 9.80 -4.35 -12.99
CA SER A 295 8.72 -3.36 -12.92
C SER A 295 7.56 -3.74 -13.85
N PHE A 296 6.35 -3.39 -13.45
CA PHE A 296 5.12 -3.65 -14.21
C PHE A 296 4.42 -2.33 -14.50
N HIS A 297 3.81 -2.23 -15.68
CA HIS A 297 3.03 -1.07 -16.09
C HIS A 297 1.54 -1.41 -16.02
N VAL A 298 0.77 -0.55 -15.36
CA VAL A 298 -0.70 -0.63 -15.34
C VAL A 298 -1.24 0.36 -16.38
N TYR A 299 -1.96 -0.14 -17.36
CA TYR A 299 -2.53 0.69 -18.44
C TYR A 299 -3.96 1.10 -18.12
N ARG A 300 -4.28 2.36 -18.41
CA ARG A 300 -5.63 2.91 -18.37
C ARG A 300 -5.96 3.47 -19.74
N ILE A 301 -7.18 3.23 -20.21
CA ILE A 301 -7.66 3.85 -21.44
C ILE A 301 -7.75 5.37 -21.22
N ASP A 302 -7.01 6.13 -22.03
CA ASP A 302 -7.18 7.57 -22.14
C ASP A 302 -8.56 7.85 -22.72
N SER A 303 -9.41 8.51 -21.94
CA SER A 303 -10.80 8.71 -22.33
C SER A 303 -11.01 9.85 -23.29
N ASP A 304 -10.20 10.88 -23.16
CA ASP A 304 -10.29 12.10 -23.95
C ASP A 304 -9.92 11.80 -25.41
N ARG A 305 -9.01 10.84 -25.64
CA ARG A 305 -8.53 10.48 -26.97
C ARG A 305 -9.59 9.90 -27.92
N PHE A 306 -10.69 9.36 -27.40
CA PHE A 306 -11.77 8.77 -28.22
C PHE A 306 -13.12 9.47 -28.02
N GLU A 307 -13.14 10.70 -27.49
CA GLU A 307 -14.30 11.56 -27.64
C GLU A 307 -14.23 12.21 -29.04
N GLU A 308 -15.12 11.82 -29.95
CA GLU A 308 -15.31 12.57 -31.19
C GLU A 308 -15.79 13.97 -30.80
N SER A 309 -15.03 15.00 -31.18
CA SER A 309 -15.47 16.39 -31.05
C SER A 309 -16.69 16.56 -31.95
N ILE A 310 -17.87 16.63 -31.34
CA ILE A 310 -19.13 16.92 -32.03
C ILE A 310 -19.14 18.39 -32.45
#